data_AF-A0A1Q8YEV8-F1
#
_entry.id   AF-A0A1Q8YEV8-F1
#
_cell.length_a   1.000
_cell.length_b   1.000
_cell.length_c   1.000
_cell.angle_alpha   90.00
_cell.angle_beta   90.00
_cell.angle_gamma   90.00
#
_symmetry.space_group_name_H-M   'P 1'
#
loop_
_entity.id
_entity.type
_entity.pdbx_description
1 polymer ?
#
loop_
_entity_poly.entity_id
_entity_poly.type
_entity_poly.pdbx_seq_one_letter_code
_entity_poly.pdbx_strand_id
1 'polypeptide(L)'
;MNSSRIADYLEHMLEAALLACSYVEGLAREDFEQDKRTQQAVNLNLIILAEEATKVLKDNEAFANSHPQIPWRSMKGERTQMAHGYYEINLDTVWQTVQTALPGLIEIYQRCAKRFAERFVFRPLLATEIFIGDSPKCSHTSLCGNSKTTPKARTRPPIWPAPKRCSNPARV
;
A
#
# COMPACT_ATOMS: atom_id res chain seq x y z
N MET A 1 1.51 26.82 -11.39
CA MET A 1 1.92 25.43 -11.09
C MET A 1 0.74 24.71 -10.45
N ASN A 2 0.24 23.66 -11.11
CA ASN A 2 -1.08 23.06 -10.89
C ASN A 2 -1.17 22.24 -9.59
N SER A 3 -1.29 22.92 -8.44
CA SER A 3 -1.53 22.25 -7.15
C SER A 3 -2.79 21.36 -7.17
N SER A 4 -3.78 21.70 -8.00
CA SER A 4 -4.98 20.88 -8.23
C SER A 4 -4.65 19.47 -8.70
N ARG A 5 -3.63 19.28 -9.56
CA ARG A 5 -3.31 17.97 -10.14
C ARG A 5 -2.67 17.01 -9.14
N ILE A 6 -1.94 17.55 -8.15
CA ILE A 6 -1.29 16.71 -7.12
C ILE A 6 -2.35 16.07 -6.22
N ALA A 7 -3.40 16.83 -5.87
CA ALA A 7 -4.51 16.30 -5.09
C ALA A 7 -5.18 15.13 -5.84
N ASP A 8 -5.50 15.33 -7.13
CA ASP A 8 -6.08 14.28 -7.98
C ASP A 8 -5.19 13.03 -8.03
N TYR A 9 -3.87 13.19 -8.21
CA TYR A 9 -2.93 12.05 -8.21
C TYR A 9 -2.92 11.31 -6.88
N LEU A 10 -2.91 12.04 -5.76
CA LEU A 10 -2.91 11.43 -4.42
C LEU A 10 -4.23 10.72 -4.12
N GLU A 11 -5.37 11.25 -4.59
CA GLU A 11 -6.67 10.61 -4.47
C GLU A 11 -6.73 9.30 -5.27
N HIS A 12 -6.29 9.31 -6.53
CA HIS A 12 -6.20 8.09 -7.34
C HIS A 12 -5.25 7.05 -6.72
N MET A 13 -4.11 7.50 -6.17
CA MET A 13 -3.18 6.62 -5.47
C MET A 13 -3.83 6.01 -4.22
N LEU A 14 -4.56 6.81 -3.44
CA LEU A 14 -5.25 6.33 -2.25
C LEU A 14 -6.32 5.28 -2.62
N GLU A 15 -7.15 5.56 -3.61
CA GLU A 15 -8.19 4.65 -4.09
C GLU A 15 -7.60 3.32 -4.57
N ALA A 16 -6.55 3.37 -5.41
CA ALA A 16 -5.89 2.17 -5.92
C ALA A 16 -5.27 1.33 -4.79
N ALA A 17 -4.64 1.98 -3.79
CA ALA A 17 -4.08 1.27 -2.65
C ALA A 17 -5.17 0.60 -1.79
N LEU A 18 -6.28 1.29 -1.54
CA LEU A 18 -7.42 0.74 -0.80
C LEU A 18 -8.05 -0.46 -1.52
N LEU A 19 -8.26 -0.37 -2.84
CA LEU A 19 -8.76 -1.47 -3.65
C LEU A 19 -7.83 -2.69 -3.62
N ALA A 20 -6.52 -2.47 -3.77
CA ALA A 20 -5.55 -3.56 -3.70
C ALA A 20 -5.58 -4.28 -2.35
N CYS A 21 -5.70 -3.55 -1.25
CA CYS A 21 -5.82 -4.13 0.09
C CYS A 21 -7.15 -4.86 0.30
N SER A 22 -8.27 -4.33 -0.19
CA SER A 22 -9.59 -4.95 -0.01
C SER A 22 -9.74 -6.28 -0.75
N TYR A 23 -9.07 -6.45 -1.90
CA TYR A 23 -9.11 -7.71 -2.65
C TYR A 23 -8.39 -8.87 -1.95
N VAL A 24 -7.49 -8.59 -1.02
CA VAL A 24 -6.75 -9.64 -0.27
C VAL A 24 -7.20 -9.74 1.19
N GLU A 25 -8.19 -8.95 1.59
CA GLU A 25 -8.70 -8.95 2.95
C GLU A 25 -9.34 -10.30 3.28
N GLY A 26 -8.90 -10.91 4.38
CA GLY A 26 -9.36 -12.23 4.81
C GLY A 26 -8.90 -13.41 3.94
N LEU A 27 -8.09 -13.16 2.90
CA LEU A 27 -7.58 -14.19 2.00
C LEU A 27 -6.29 -14.81 2.58
N ALA A 28 -6.13 -16.13 2.50
CA ALA A 28 -4.86 -16.77 2.81
C ALA A 28 -3.87 -16.61 1.64
N ARG A 29 -2.57 -16.78 1.92
CA ARG A 29 -1.52 -16.66 0.89
C ARG A 29 -1.73 -17.66 -0.23
N GLU A 30 -2.06 -18.90 0.12
CA GLU A 30 -2.24 -20.02 -0.78
C GLU A 30 -3.46 -19.83 -1.68
N ASP A 31 -4.54 -19.25 -1.14
CA ASP A 31 -5.74 -18.91 -1.90
C ASP A 31 -5.46 -17.80 -2.92
N PHE A 32 -4.68 -16.79 -2.52
CA PHE A 32 -4.23 -15.73 -3.43
C PHE A 32 -3.37 -16.29 -4.57
N GLU A 33 -2.52 -17.30 -4.34
CA GLU A 33 -1.72 -17.93 -5.40
C GLU A 33 -2.55 -18.68 -6.44
N GLN A 34 -3.73 -19.17 -6.05
CA GLN A 34 -4.63 -19.90 -6.94
C GLN A 34 -5.65 -19.00 -7.63
N ASP A 35 -5.97 -17.85 -7.05
CA ASP A 35 -6.92 -16.89 -7.61
C ASP A 35 -6.25 -15.88 -8.57
N LYS A 36 -6.19 -16.25 -9.85
CA LYS A 36 -5.66 -15.39 -10.92
C LYS A 36 -6.44 -14.08 -11.08
N ARG A 37 -7.74 -14.05 -10.79
CA ARG A 37 -8.57 -12.84 -10.93
C ARG A 37 -8.13 -11.83 -9.88
N THR A 38 -7.98 -12.26 -8.64
CA THR A 38 -7.50 -11.42 -7.54
C THR A 38 -6.07 -10.95 -7.78
N GLN A 39 -5.18 -11.82 -8.25
CA GLN A 39 -3.82 -11.42 -8.66
C GLN A 39 -3.83 -10.31 -9.71
N GLN A 40 -4.64 -10.45 -10.76
CA GLN A 40 -4.76 -9.44 -11.81
C GLN A 40 -5.32 -8.12 -11.30
N ALA A 41 -6.34 -8.17 -10.44
CA ALA A 41 -6.93 -6.98 -9.83
C ALA A 41 -5.93 -6.24 -8.94
N VAL A 42 -5.16 -6.96 -8.12
CA VAL A 42 -4.09 -6.38 -7.30
C VAL A 42 -3.00 -5.77 -8.18
N ASN A 43 -2.50 -6.51 -9.18
CA ASN A 43 -1.43 -6.04 -10.05
C ASN A 43 -1.82 -4.78 -10.82
N LEU A 44 -3.06 -4.69 -11.30
CA LEU A 44 -3.56 -3.49 -11.97
C LEU A 44 -3.47 -2.26 -11.05
N ASN A 45 -3.88 -2.40 -9.79
CA ASN A 45 -3.83 -1.30 -8.83
C ASN A 45 -2.39 -0.89 -8.48
N LEU A 46 -1.46 -1.85 -8.41
CA LEU A 46 -0.03 -1.54 -8.23
C LEU A 46 0.55 -0.77 -9.43
N ILE A 47 0.10 -1.08 -10.65
CA ILE A 47 0.48 -0.34 -11.87
C ILE A 47 -0.07 1.09 -11.84
N ILE A 48 -1.33 1.27 -11.44
CA ILE A 48 -1.95 2.60 -11.30
C ILE A 48 -1.14 3.44 -10.31
N LEU A 49 -0.80 2.88 -9.14
CA LEU A 49 0.05 3.54 -8.15
C LEU A 49 1.40 3.99 -8.73
N ALA A 50 2.05 3.14 -9.51
CA ALA A 50 3.32 3.45 -10.14
C ALA A 50 3.21 4.54 -11.23
N GLU A 51 2.10 4.56 -11.96
CA GLU A 51 1.80 5.58 -12.97
C GLU A 51 1.56 6.95 -12.33
N GLU A 52 0.75 7.02 -11.29
CA GLU A 52 0.50 8.27 -10.56
C GLU A 52 1.77 8.79 -9.88
N ALA A 53 2.58 7.90 -9.30
CA ALA A 53 3.91 8.26 -8.78
C ALA A 53 4.83 8.86 -9.86
N THR A 54 4.76 8.34 -11.08
CA THR A 54 5.52 8.85 -12.23
C THR A 54 5.05 10.24 -12.65
N LYS A 55 3.74 10.48 -12.66
CA LYS A 55 3.15 11.80 -12.93
C LYS A 55 3.55 12.82 -11.86
N VAL A 56 3.51 12.45 -10.58
CA VAL A 56 3.98 13.32 -9.47
C VAL A 56 5.45 13.69 -9.65
N LEU A 57 6.32 12.73 -9.95
CA LEU A 57 7.74 13.00 -10.18
C LEU A 57 7.99 13.92 -11.39
N LYS A 58 7.18 13.79 -12.45
CA LYS A 58 7.32 14.59 -13.67
C LYS A 58 6.77 16.01 -13.51
N ASP A 59 5.58 16.14 -12.94
CA ASP A 59 4.84 17.38 -12.90
C ASP A 59 5.11 18.19 -11.61
N ASN A 60 5.62 17.53 -10.56
CA ASN A 60 5.88 18.17 -9.27
C ASN A 60 6.99 17.50 -8.43
N GLU A 61 8.23 17.51 -8.94
CA GLU A 61 9.38 16.93 -8.23
C GLU A 61 9.62 17.54 -6.83
N ALA A 62 9.34 18.83 -6.64
CA ALA A 62 9.45 19.49 -5.33
C ALA A 62 8.52 18.85 -4.28
N PHE A 63 7.30 18.46 -4.67
CA PHE A 63 6.39 17.73 -3.79
C PHE A 63 6.95 16.37 -3.41
N ALA A 64 7.46 15.60 -4.38
CA ALA A 64 8.09 14.31 -4.13
C ALA A 64 9.29 14.41 -3.17
N ASN A 65 10.14 15.42 -3.35
CA ASN A 65 11.30 15.68 -2.49
C ASN A 65 10.91 16.07 -1.06
N SER A 66 9.77 16.74 -0.87
CA SER A 66 9.23 17.05 0.47
C SER A 66 8.52 15.88 1.15
N HIS A 67 8.24 14.80 0.42
CA HIS A 67 7.61 13.58 0.94
C HIS A 67 8.49 12.34 0.68
N PRO A 68 9.73 12.29 1.21
CA PRO A 68 10.68 11.19 0.96
C PRO A 68 10.27 9.85 1.60
N GLN A 69 9.25 9.85 2.46
CA GLN A 69 8.66 8.64 3.03
C GLN A 69 7.94 7.78 1.99
N ILE A 70 7.48 8.38 0.88
CA ILE A 70 6.91 7.64 -0.25
C ILE A 70 8.06 7.26 -1.18
N PRO A 71 8.22 5.97 -1.54
CA PRO A 71 9.34 5.51 -2.37
C PRO A 71 9.11 5.79 -3.86
N TRP A 72 8.90 7.06 -4.22
CA TRP A 72 8.49 7.51 -5.57
C TRP A 72 9.31 6.90 -6.71
N ARG A 73 10.65 6.90 -6.57
CA ARG A 73 11.56 6.38 -7.61
C ARG A 73 11.48 4.87 -7.75
N SER A 74 11.31 4.15 -6.64
CA SER A 74 11.06 2.70 -6.66
C SER A 74 9.72 2.41 -7.32
N MET A 75 8.65 3.14 -6.96
CA MET A 75 7.34 2.99 -7.60
C MET A 75 7.41 3.19 -9.12
N LYS A 76 8.08 4.25 -9.58
CA LYS A 76 8.32 4.48 -11.01
C LYS A 76 9.11 3.37 -11.69
N GLY A 77 10.17 2.86 -11.04
CA GLY A 77 11.02 1.81 -11.60
C GLY A 77 10.29 0.46 -11.76
N GLU A 78 9.43 0.13 -10.81
CA GLU A 78 8.68 -1.13 -10.78
C GLU A 78 7.55 -1.18 -11.83
N ARG A 79 7.10 -0.03 -12.36
CA ARG A 79 6.21 0.00 -13.54
C ARG A 79 6.82 -0.75 -14.71
N THR A 80 8.11 -0.58 -14.97
CA THR A 80 8.80 -1.21 -16.10
C THR A 80 8.87 -2.73 -15.93
N GLN A 81 9.01 -3.21 -14.68
CA GLN A 81 9.08 -4.64 -14.39
C GLN A 81 7.69 -5.31 -14.41
N MET A 82 6.66 -4.65 -13.86
CA MET A 82 5.27 -5.15 -13.92
C MET A 82 4.68 -5.13 -15.33
N ALA A 83 5.00 -4.11 -16.15
CA ALA A 83 4.45 -3.97 -17.49
C ALA A 83 5.09 -4.89 -18.54
N HIS A 84 6.35 -5.30 -18.35
CA HIS A 84 7.08 -6.13 -19.31
C HIS A 84 6.92 -7.65 -19.10
N GLY A 85 6.34 -8.09 -17.98
CA GLY A 85 6.27 -9.52 -17.67
C GLY A 85 5.15 -9.88 -16.72
N TYR A 86 3.89 -9.69 -17.11
CA TYR A 86 2.72 -10.19 -16.35
C TYR A 86 2.82 -11.69 -15.99
N TYR A 87 3.63 -12.48 -16.70
CA TYR A 87 3.87 -13.89 -16.43
C TYR A 87 5.04 -14.18 -15.47
N GLU A 88 5.92 -13.21 -15.21
CA GLU A 88 7.12 -13.37 -14.35
C GLU A 88 7.06 -12.55 -13.06
N ILE A 89 5.93 -11.89 -12.78
CA ILE A 89 5.73 -11.16 -11.52
C ILE A 89 5.80 -12.16 -10.37
N ASN A 90 6.75 -11.93 -9.46
CA ASN A 90 6.88 -12.74 -8.26
C ASN A 90 5.70 -12.45 -7.30
N LEU A 91 4.79 -13.41 -7.18
CA LEU A 91 3.59 -13.31 -6.35
C LEU A 91 3.90 -13.14 -4.86
N ASP A 92 5.04 -13.66 -4.35
CA ASP A 92 5.45 -13.42 -2.96
C ASP A 92 5.72 -11.94 -2.74
N THR A 93 6.43 -11.31 -3.68
CA THR A 93 6.76 -9.90 -3.59
C THR A 93 5.49 -9.05 -3.67
N VAL A 94 4.54 -9.39 -4.55
CA VAL A 94 3.22 -8.73 -4.63
C VAL A 94 2.47 -8.86 -3.31
N TRP A 95 2.33 -10.08 -2.79
CA TRP A 95 1.64 -10.35 -1.54
C TRP A 95 2.25 -9.57 -0.37
N GLN A 96 3.57 -9.60 -0.22
CA GLN A 96 4.28 -8.82 0.80
C GLN A 96 4.03 -7.32 0.65
N THR A 97 3.98 -6.82 -0.58
CA THR A 97 3.75 -5.39 -0.86
C THR A 97 2.38 -4.97 -0.36
N VAL A 98 1.33 -5.73 -0.69
CA VAL A 98 -0.04 -5.42 -0.27
C VAL A 98 -0.22 -5.56 1.23
N GLN A 99 0.42 -6.54 1.86
CA GLN A 99 0.26 -6.78 3.30
C GLN A 99 1.08 -5.85 4.19
N THR A 100 2.22 -5.33 3.69
CA THR A 100 3.17 -4.59 4.55
C THR A 100 3.41 -3.15 4.10
N ALA A 101 3.62 -2.91 2.81
CA ALA A 101 4.01 -1.60 2.30
C ALA A 101 2.79 -0.70 2.05
N LEU A 102 1.74 -1.24 1.42
CA LEU A 102 0.54 -0.48 1.06
C LEU A 102 -0.17 0.15 2.28
N PRO A 103 -0.40 -0.57 3.41
CA PRO A 103 -1.08 0.02 4.55
C PRO A 103 -0.37 1.27 5.09
N GLY A 104 0.96 1.24 5.15
CA GLY A 104 1.75 2.42 5.54
C GLY A 104 1.68 3.56 4.53
N LEU A 105 1.56 3.26 3.24
CA LEU A 105 1.41 4.28 2.19
C LEU A 105 0.02 4.93 2.22
N ILE A 106 -1.04 4.16 2.49
CA ILE A 106 -2.41 4.65 2.63
C ILE A 106 -2.48 5.74 3.71
N GLU A 107 -1.88 5.50 4.89
CA GLU A 107 -1.84 6.50 5.97
C GLU A 107 -1.18 7.82 5.53
N ILE A 108 -0.13 7.73 4.71
CA ILE A 108 0.58 8.90 4.20
C ILE A 108 -0.27 9.61 3.15
N TYR A 109 -0.87 8.90 2.20
CA TYR A 109 -1.72 9.48 1.17
C TYR A 109 -2.92 10.19 1.79
N GLN A 110 -3.58 9.59 2.77
CA GLN A 110 -4.67 10.23 3.52
C GLN A 110 -4.22 11.51 4.20
N ARG A 111 -3.03 11.53 4.82
CA ARG A 111 -2.49 12.73 5.47
C ARG A 111 -2.15 13.83 4.48
N CYS A 112 -1.56 13.47 3.34
CA CYS A 112 -1.25 14.41 2.27
C CYS A 112 -2.52 14.98 1.66
N ALA A 113 -3.49 14.13 1.30
CA ALA A 113 -4.77 14.53 0.74
C ALA A 113 -5.56 15.45 1.68
N LYS A 114 -5.62 15.14 2.99
CA LYS A 114 -6.25 16.02 3.99
C LYS A 114 -5.64 17.42 4.02
N ARG A 115 -4.31 17.55 3.94
CA ARG A 115 -3.64 18.87 3.90
C ARG A 115 -3.96 19.67 2.63
N PHE A 116 -4.30 18.99 1.52
CA PHE A 116 -4.78 19.66 0.31
C PHE A 116 -6.28 20.01 0.41
N ALA A 117 -7.10 19.14 1.00
CA ALA A 117 -8.53 19.37 1.24
C ALA A 117 -8.78 20.48 2.28
N GLU A 118 -7.96 20.61 3.32
CA GLU A 118 -8.01 21.73 4.28
C GLU A 118 -7.70 23.07 3.62
N ARG A 119 -6.99 23.06 2.48
CA ARG A 119 -6.72 24.25 1.66
C ARG A 119 -7.80 24.50 0.59
N PHE A 120 -8.67 23.53 0.34
CA PHE A 120 -9.75 23.52 -0.63
C PHE A 120 -11.02 22.94 0.01
N VAL A 121 -11.52 23.56 1.07
CA VAL A 121 -12.74 23.10 1.73
C VAL A 121 -13.93 23.33 0.79
N PHE A 122 -14.43 22.26 0.15
CA PHE A 122 -15.82 21.74 0.31
C PHE A 122 -16.13 20.70 -0.79
N ARG A 123 -16.05 19.41 -0.47
CA ARG A 123 -16.89 18.38 -1.13
C ARG A 123 -17.11 17.20 -0.19
N PRO A 124 -18.30 17.05 0.42
CA PRO A 124 -18.60 15.89 1.23
C PRO A 124 -19.13 14.80 0.30
N LEU A 125 -18.53 13.61 0.32
CA LEU A 125 -19.23 12.41 -0.12
C LEU A 125 -18.88 11.23 0.80
N LEU A 126 -19.85 10.91 1.65
CA LEU A 126 -20.22 9.58 2.16
C LEU A 126 -19.20 8.85 3.04
N ALA A 127 -19.18 9.23 4.31
CA ALA A 127 -18.90 8.28 5.38
C ALA A 127 -20.07 7.28 5.46
N THR A 128 -19.88 6.08 4.93
CA THR A 128 -20.73 4.94 5.29
C THR A 128 -20.07 4.27 6.49
N GLU A 129 -20.77 4.31 7.62
CA GLU A 129 -20.37 3.72 8.88
C GLU A 129 -20.13 2.21 8.72
N ILE A 130 -18.92 1.74 9.02
CA ILE A 130 -18.68 0.33 9.35
C ILE A 130 -18.63 0.25 10.87
N PHE A 131 -19.73 -0.22 11.44
CA PHE A 131 -19.86 -0.66 12.82
C PHE A 131 -18.84 -1.78 13.09
N ILE A 132 -17.92 -1.54 14.03
CA ILE A 132 -17.11 -2.58 14.67
C ILE A 132 -17.61 -2.72 16.11
N GLY A 133 -17.98 -3.94 16.51
CA GLY A 133 -18.03 -4.33 17.93
C GLY A 133 -19.18 -5.26 18.29
N ASP A 134 -18.92 -6.57 18.36
CA ASP A 134 -18.71 -7.28 19.66
C ASP A 134 -19.05 -8.76 19.56
N SER A 135 -18.09 -9.63 19.94
CA SER A 135 -18.36 -10.84 20.75
C SER A 135 -17.11 -11.67 21.05
N PRO A 136 -17.13 -12.54 22.09
CA PRO A 136 -16.19 -12.43 23.19
C PRO A 136 -15.16 -13.57 23.27
N LYS A 137 -14.20 -13.30 24.17
CA LYS A 137 -13.11 -14.14 24.64
C LYS A 137 -13.56 -15.56 25.01
N CYS A 138 -12.85 -16.56 24.49
CA CYS A 138 -12.75 -17.89 25.11
C CYS A 138 -11.32 -18.11 25.60
N SER A 139 -11.18 -18.17 26.92
CA SER A 139 -10.01 -18.68 27.64
C SER A 139 -10.11 -20.18 27.80
N HIS A 140 -9.06 -20.95 27.46
CA HIS A 140 -8.46 -21.94 28.38
C HIS A 140 -7.26 -22.71 27.76
N THR A 141 -6.12 -22.61 28.46
CA THR A 141 -5.07 -23.61 28.79
C THR A 141 -4.44 -24.57 27.76
N SER A 142 -3.11 -24.38 27.66
CA SER A 142 -2.01 -25.36 27.76
C SER A 142 -1.92 -26.55 26.79
N LEU A 143 -0.78 -26.65 26.07
CA LEU A 143 0.30 -27.59 26.42
C LEU A 143 1.51 -27.43 25.48
N CYS A 144 2.68 -27.64 26.08
CA CYS A 144 4.03 -27.62 25.53
C CYS A 144 4.26 -28.79 24.55
N GLY A 145 5.09 -28.61 23.51
CA GLY A 145 5.57 -29.76 22.73
C GLY A 145 6.28 -29.50 21.39
N ASN A 146 7.60 -29.32 21.48
CA ASN A 146 8.63 -29.65 20.49
C ASN A 146 8.83 -28.83 19.20
N SER A 147 10.01 -28.21 19.21
CA SER A 147 10.82 -27.75 18.09
C SER A 147 10.92 -28.75 16.95
N LYS A 148 10.49 -28.33 15.75
CA LYS A 148 11.15 -28.66 14.50
C LYS A 148 11.43 -27.36 13.76
N THR A 149 12.71 -26.99 13.74
CA THR A 149 13.23 -25.90 12.91
C THR A 149 13.01 -26.24 11.44
N THR A 150 12.01 -25.63 10.83
CA THR A 150 11.92 -25.53 9.38
C THR A 150 12.90 -24.45 8.89
N PRO A 151 13.52 -24.61 7.72
CA PRO A 151 14.45 -23.63 7.21
C PRO A 151 13.69 -22.34 6.90
N LYS A 152 14.15 -21.22 7.45
CA LYS A 152 13.65 -19.87 7.13
C LYS A 152 13.57 -19.73 5.61
N ALA A 153 12.35 -19.77 5.07
CA ALA A 153 12.09 -19.34 3.71
C ALA A 153 12.63 -17.91 3.60
N ARG A 154 13.54 -17.71 2.66
CA ARG A 154 14.20 -16.43 2.43
C ARG A 154 13.16 -15.52 1.76
N THR A 155 12.23 -14.98 2.54
CA THR A 155 11.16 -14.11 2.05
C THR A 155 11.79 -12.89 1.38
N ARG A 156 11.53 -12.69 0.09
CA ARG A 156 11.98 -11.50 -0.62
C ARG A 156 11.26 -10.27 -0.03
N PRO A 157 11.94 -9.11 0.05
CA PRO A 157 11.32 -7.89 0.53
C PRO A 157 10.16 -7.46 -0.39
N PRO A 158 9.20 -6.66 0.11
CA PRO A 158 8.15 -6.09 -0.73
C PRO A 158 8.73 -5.27 -1.89
N ILE A 159 7.94 -5.13 -2.96
CA ILE A 159 8.27 -4.39 -4.19
C ILE A 159 8.65 -2.96 -3.83
N TRP A 160 7.90 -2.37 -2.89
CA TRP A 160 8.23 -1.07 -2.33
C TRP A 160 8.66 -1.21 -0.87
N PRO A 161 9.75 -0.54 -0.47
CA PRO A 161 10.13 -0.54 0.93
C PRO A 161 9.00 0.08 1.75
N ALA A 162 8.73 -0.49 2.92
CA ALA A 162 7.81 0.11 3.87
C ALA A 162 8.24 1.56 4.16
N PRO A 163 7.29 2.51 4.24
CA PRO A 163 7.62 3.90 4.47
C PRO A 163 8.41 4.05 5.78
N LYS A 164 9.49 4.82 5.75
CA LYS A 164 10.28 5.10 6.94
C LYS A 164 9.41 5.85 7.94
N ARG A 165 9.16 5.25 9.10
CA ARG A 165 8.46 5.90 10.23
C ARG A 165 9.20 7.19 10.54
N CYS A 166 8.50 8.33 10.56
CA CYS A 166 9.14 9.61 10.90
C CYS A 166 9.82 9.49 12.28
N SER A 167 11.15 9.46 12.30
CA SER A 167 11.91 9.75 13.51
C SER A 167 11.67 11.23 13.81
N ASN A 168 10.84 11.49 14.82
CA ASN A 168 10.55 12.82 15.32
C ASN A 168 11.88 13.53 15.70
N PRO A 169 12.25 14.66 15.09
CA PRO A 169 13.46 15.39 15.48
C PRO A 169 13.27 16.24 16.75
N ALA A 170 12.17 16.09 17.49
CA ALA A 170 11.99 16.75 18.79
C ALA A 170 12.51 15.90 19.96
N ARG A 171 13.83 15.68 20.02
CA ARG A 171 14.52 15.31 21.26
C ARG A 171 16.04 15.57 21.16
N VAL A 172 16.43 16.84 21.22
CA VAL A 172 17.69 17.32 21.80
C VAL A 172 17.41 18.65 22.48
#